data_AF-A0A1H3NAB2-F1
#
_entry.id   AF-A0A1H3NAB2-F1
#
_cell.length_a   1.000
_cell.length_b   1.000
_cell.length_c   1.000
_cell.angle_alpha   90.00
_cell.angle_beta   90.00
_cell.angle_gamma   90.00
#
_symmetry.space_group_name_H-M   'P 1'
#
loop_
_entity.id
_entity.type
_entity.pdbx_description
1 polymer ?
#
loop_
_entity_poly.entity_id
_entity_poly.type
_entity_poly.pdbx_seq_one_letter_code
_entity_poly.pdbx_strand_id
1 'polypeptide(L)'
;MDINRTYEALTSPTPPTHLLPAGPPFATASALALLIRIEGVPLLALSYSAKDLETRFPHVMVPACARKVFKLELSRYRAWRRTLFDLYLLETGSLADRDVIAGLKRIARLQFGGRIVEKLNILRHALPDKMEIKELSSASALQIDQRLAGDIRPPFRAALALLDRLQDAPLAAGSRHLLPTGIIGRLPAPSGHLYHAPLPPLLGAVYSEAPPLLRAAVPFVYRLSLITGIISPDQDPSLDAFARTCLALWGVDPADHGFRRPSQVALKAYIRNIGHSVETPFGAPRRKQPEFVDAWSDLREQMRAHGKDAVIQRTWGVSRYAILNELSPAQLTAEWVHETMHSLAGHDRNAFRSGIFVLNDLIEDVSFPDDVLPPEVIGLVRERKQPQP
;
A
#
# COMPACT_ATOMS: atom_id res chain seq x y z
N MET A 1 10.75 27.42 -31.29
CA MET A 1 9.42 28.07 -31.34
C MET A 1 9.44 29.12 -32.44
N ASP A 2 8.50 29.02 -33.39
CA ASP A 2 8.27 30.06 -34.40
C ASP A 2 7.42 31.18 -33.76
N ILE A 3 8.05 32.31 -33.50
CA ILE A 3 7.44 33.41 -32.76
C ILE A 3 6.31 34.06 -33.57
N ASN A 4 6.48 34.20 -34.89
CA ASN A 4 5.49 34.87 -35.74
C ASN A 4 4.23 34.01 -35.85
N ARG A 5 4.39 32.71 -36.12
CA ARG A 5 3.27 31.77 -36.18
C ARG A 5 2.49 31.72 -34.86
N THR A 6 3.19 31.71 -33.73
CA THR A 6 2.56 31.71 -32.40
C THR A 6 1.78 33.00 -32.15
N TYR A 7 2.34 34.16 -32.55
CA TYR A 7 1.68 35.45 -32.42
C TYR A 7 0.40 35.52 -33.27
N GLU A 8 0.48 35.16 -34.55
CA GLU A 8 -0.68 35.12 -35.46
C GLU A 8 -1.80 34.24 -34.90
N ALA A 9 -1.45 33.04 -34.42
CA ALA A 9 -2.40 32.11 -33.82
C ALA A 9 -3.09 32.70 -32.57
N LEU A 10 -2.37 33.44 -31.73
CA LEU A 10 -2.93 34.09 -30.55
C LEU A 10 -3.80 35.31 -30.86
N THR A 11 -3.56 35.98 -31.99
CA THR A 11 -4.37 37.12 -32.47
C THR A 11 -5.59 36.72 -33.30
N SER A 12 -5.72 35.43 -33.63
CA SER A 12 -6.90 34.89 -34.31
C SER A 12 -8.18 35.11 -33.49
N PRO A 13 -9.36 35.31 -34.12
CA PRO A 13 -10.65 35.31 -33.44
C PRO A 13 -10.90 34.03 -32.63
N THR A 14 -10.28 32.92 -33.02
CA THR A 14 -10.34 31.62 -32.37
C THR A 14 -8.93 31.09 -32.05
N PRO A 15 -8.29 31.56 -30.96
CA PRO A 15 -6.96 31.11 -30.58
C PRO A 15 -6.94 29.61 -30.28
N PRO A 16 -5.86 28.88 -30.64
CA PRO A 16 -5.76 27.45 -30.37
C PRO A 16 -5.89 27.14 -28.87
N THR A 17 -6.73 26.14 -28.55
CA THR A 17 -7.06 25.76 -27.17
C THR A 17 -5.83 25.34 -26.37
N HIS A 18 -4.83 24.72 -27.01
CA HIS A 18 -3.60 24.28 -26.35
C HIS A 18 -2.69 25.43 -25.90
N LEU A 19 -2.86 26.66 -26.40
CA LEU A 19 -2.07 27.84 -25.99
C LEU A 19 -2.72 28.62 -24.84
N LEU A 20 -4.03 28.45 -24.63
CA LEU A 20 -4.80 29.16 -23.60
C LEU A 20 -4.27 28.95 -22.16
N PRO A 21 -3.68 27.80 -21.77
CA PRO A 21 -3.09 27.63 -20.45
C PRO A 21 -1.97 28.63 -20.09
N ALA A 22 -1.31 29.25 -21.08
CA ALA A 22 -0.30 30.29 -20.83
C ALA A 22 -0.90 31.62 -20.32
N GLY A 23 -2.20 31.86 -20.54
CA GLY A 23 -2.92 33.04 -20.10
C GLY A 23 -3.87 33.60 -21.17
N PRO A 24 -4.53 34.74 -20.88
CA PRO A 24 -5.43 35.39 -21.82
C PRO A 24 -4.72 35.70 -23.15
N PRO A 25 -5.35 35.46 -24.32
CA PRO A 25 -4.73 35.67 -25.64
C PRO A 25 -4.12 37.06 -25.83
N PHE A 26 -4.81 38.10 -25.36
CA PHE A 26 -4.30 39.47 -25.40
C PHE A 26 -2.99 39.64 -24.60
N ALA A 27 -2.91 39.05 -23.41
CA ALA A 27 -1.74 39.15 -22.54
C ALA A 27 -0.55 38.37 -23.08
N THR A 28 -0.79 37.17 -23.65
CA THR A 28 0.24 36.34 -24.27
C THR A 28 0.75 36.97 -25.58
N ALA A 29 -0.14 37.49 -26.43
CA ALA A 29 0.24 38.24 -27.63
C ALA A 29 1.03 39.52 -27.28
N SER A 30 0.62 40.25 -26.24
CA SER A 30 1.36 41.42 -25.74
C SER A 30 2.76 41.05 -25.24
N ALA A 31 2.93 39.88 -24.62
CA ALA A 31 4.24 39.40 -24.19
C ALA A 31 5.17 39.11 -25.39
N LEU A 32 4.64 38.56 -26.48
CA LEU A 32 5.40 38.38 -27.73
C LEU A 32 5.69 39.72 -28.42
N ALA A 33 4.76 40.67 -28.41
CA ALA A 33 5.01 42.02 -28.94
C ALA A 33 6.12 42.75 -28.16
N LEU A 34 6.20 42.55 -26.84
CA LEU A 34 7.31 43.06 -26.03
C LEU A 34 8.66 42.46 -26.44
N LEU A 35 8.70 41.20 -26.89
CA LEU A 35 9.92 40.55 -27.37
C LEU A 35 10.51 41.28 -28.60
N ILE A 36 9.66 41.76 -29.52
CA ILE A 36 10.06 42.62 -30.65
C ILE A 36 10.82 43.84 -30.15
N ARG A 37 10.27 44.49 -29.12
CA ARG A 37 10.82 45.74 -28.58
C ARG A 37 12.15 45.52 -27.85
N ILE A 38 12.35 44.33 -27.29
CA ILE A 38 13.57 43.92 -26.59
C ILE A 38 14.68 43.56 -27.57
N GLU A 39 14.35 42.80 -28.62
CA GLU A 39 15.34 42.32 -29.58
C GLU A 39 15.59 43.32 -30.72
N GLY A 40 14.68 44.26 -30.97
CA GLY A 40 14.81 45.27 -32.01
C GLY A 40 14.68 44.71 -33.42
N VAL A 41 14.09 43.51 -33.57
CA VAL A 41 13.88 42.84 -34.86
C VAL A 41 12.41 42.37 -35.01
N PRO A 42 11.85 42.31 -36.24
CA PRO A 42 10.49 41.85 -36.47
C PRO A 42 10.25 40.39 -36.02
N LEU A 43 8.99 40.03 -35.67
CA LEU A 43 8.64 38.68 -35.21
C LEU A 43 9.05 37.57 -36.19
N LEU A 44 8.88 37.82 -37.50
CA LEU A 44 9.25 36.89 -38.57
C LEU A 44 10.74 36.52 -38.61
N ALA A 45 11.60 37.35 -37.99
CA ALA A 45 13.04 37.09 -37.88
C ALA A 45 13.42 36.42 -36.55
N LEU A 46 12.46 36.21 -35.63
CA LEU A 46 12.71 35.62 -34.32
C LEU A 46 12.38 34.12 -34.32
N SER A 47 13.43 33.33 -34.13
CA SER A 47 13.31 31.92 -33.78
C SER A 47 14.25 31.63 -32.61
N TYR A 48 13.78 30.85 -31.65
CA TYR A 48 14.59 30.46 -30.51
C TYR A 48 14.58 28.95 -30.31
N SER A 49 15.77 28.42 -30.02
CA SER A 49 15.93 27.14 -29.34
C SER A 49 15.75 27.30 -27.81
N ALA A 50 15.61 26.18 -27.12
CA ALA A 50 15.53 26.14 -25.66
C ALA A 50 16.74 26.82 -24.98
N LYS A 51 17.95 26.52 -25.49
CA LYS A 51 19.21 27.06 -24.98
C LYS A 51 19.33 28.56 -25.20
N ASP A 52 18.86 29.05 -26.34
CA ASP A 52 18.92 30.47 -26.68
C ASP A 52 18.00 31.28 -25.76
N LEU A 53 16.77 30.82 -25.52
CA LEU A 53 15.84 31.49 -24.62
C LEU A 53 16.40 31.64 -23.20
N GLU A 54 16.96 30.57 -22.63
CA GLU A 54 17.51 30.62 -21.28
C GLU A 54 18.72 31.53 -21.16
N THR A 55 19.63 31.45 -22.14
CA THR A 55 20.85 32.26 -22.15
C THR A 55 20.52 33.74 -22.34
N ARG A 56 19.57 34.04 -23.24
CA ARG A 56 19.16 35.41 -23.56
C ARG A 56 18.31 36.02 -22.46
N PHE A 57 17.47 35.21 -21.81
CA PHE A 57 16.52 35.64 -20.79
C PHE A 57 16.68 34.84 -19.48
N PRO A 58 17.76 35.08 -18.72
CA PRO A 58 18.04 34.35 -17.48
C PRO A 58 17.06 34.73 -16.35
N HIS A 59 16.65 33.75 -15.54
CA HIS A 59 15.67 33.98 -14.46
C HIS A 59 16.16 34.91 -13.32
N VAL A 60 17.48 34.97 -13.11
CA VAL A 60 18.09 35.59 -11.92
C VAL A 60 18.30 37.10 -12.02
N MET A 61 18.29 37.67 -13.23
CA MET A 61 18.57 39.09 -13.45
C MET A 61 17.84 39.63 -14.68
N VAL A 62 17.67 40.95 -14.78
CA VAL A 62 17.19 41.59 -16.02
C VAL A 62 18.37 41.74 -17.00
N PRO A 63 18.39 41.00 -18.13
CA PRO A 63 19.48 41.06 -19.09
C PRO A 63 19.53 42.43 -19.78
N ALA A 64 20.71 42.83 -20.24
CA ALA A 64 20.94 44.16 -20.82
C ALA A 64 19.97 44.52 -21.95
N CYS A 65 19.63 43.56 -22.83
CA CYS A 65 18.66 43.75 -23.91
C CYS A 65 17.27 44.14 -23.39
N ALA A 66 16.85 43.59 -22.25
CA ALA A 66 15.51 43.78 -21.70
C ALA A 66 15.38 45.00 -20.76
N ARG A 67 16.51 45.63 -20.37
CA ARG A 67 16.51 46.78 -19.44
C ARG A 67 15.81 48.02 -19.99
N LYS A 68 15.77 48.20 -21.31
CA LYS A 68 15.00 49.31 -21.91
C LYS A 68 13.49 49.20 -21.64
N VAL A 69 12.98 47.98 -21.44
CA VAL A 69 11.55 47.72 -21.22
C VAL A 69 11.22 47.54 -19.73
N PHE A 70 12.04 46.77 -19.02
CA PHE A 70 11.79 46.41 -17.62
C PHE A 70 12.66 47.18 -16.62
N LYS A 71 13.57 48.05 -17.08
CA LYS A 71 14.58 48.70 -16.22
C LYS A 71 15.33 47.64 -15.42
N LEU A 72 15.31 47.73 -14.09
CA LEU A 72 15.84 46.73 -13.17
C LEU A 72 14.73 46.02 -12.37
N GLU A 73 13.47 46.12 -12.82
CA GLU A 73 12.29 45.53 -12.17
C GLU A 73 12.22 44.02 -12.41
N LEU A 74 12.91 43.26 -11.57
CA LEU A 74 13.03 41.80 -11.71
C LEU A 74 11.69 41.07 -11.62
N SER A 75 10.74 41.55 -10.81
CA SER A 75 9.41 40.96 -10.66
C SER A 75 8.61 41.00 -11.96
N ARG A 76 8.55 42.17 -12.61
CA ARG A 76 7.85 42.38 -13.88
C ARG A 76 8.53 41.60 -15.02
N TYR A 77 9.86 41.60 -15.04
CA TYR A 77 10.62 40.78 -15.98
C TYR A 77 10.33 39.29 -15.82
N ARG A 78 10.33 38.76 -14.58
CA ARG A 78 10.02 37.34 -14.31
C ARG A 78 8.60 36.96 -14.73
N ALA A 79 7.64 37.86 -14.53
CA ALA A 79 6.26 37.65 -14.98
C ALA A 79 6.18 37.52 -16.51
N TRP A 80 6.85 38.42 -17.24
CA TRP A 80 6.95 38.34 -18.71
C TRP A 80 7.71 37.09 -19.18
N ARG A 81 8.88 36.81 -18.59
CA ARG A 81 9.69 35.61 -18.90
C ARG A 81 8.87 34.34 -18.70
N ARG A 82 8.08 34.27 -17.62
CA ARG A 82 7.20 33.14 -17.35
C ARG A 82 6.26 32.90 -18.53
N THR A 83 5.55 33.93 -19.00
CA THR A 83 4.62 33.82 -20.14
C THR A 83 5.34 33.35 -21.41
N LEU A 84 6.52 33.90 -21.72
CA LEU A 84 7.29 33.50 -22.89
C LEU A 84 7.68 32.01 -22.85
N PHE A 85 8.14 31.54 -21.69
CA PHE A 85 8.54 30.14 -21.51
C PHE A 85 7.35 29.18 -21.46
N ASP A 86 6.16 29.65 -21.03
CA ASP A 86 4.94 28.86 -21.11
C ASP A 86 4.54 28.63 -22.57
N LEU A 87 4.54 29.69 -23.37
CA LEU A 87 4.27 29.59 -24.80
C LEU A 87 5.27 28.66 -25.48
N TYR A 88 6.55 28.77 -25.14
CA TYR A 88 7.58 27.86 -25.67
C TYR A 88 7.28 26.40 -25.36
N LEU A 89 6.94 26.07 -24.11
CA LEU A 89 6.61 24.71 -23.71
C LEU A 89 5.35 24.20 -24.42
N LEU A 90 4.29 25.02 -24.50
CA LEU A 90 3.03 24.62 -25.12
C LEU A 90 3.15 24.40 -26.64
N GLU A 91 3.99 25.19 -27.31
CA GLU A 91 4.16 25.10 -28.77
C GLU A 91 5.14 24.00 -29.17
N THR A 92 6.24 23.83 -28.42
CA THR A 92 7.33 22.91 -28.80
C THR A 92 7.32 21.58 -28.04
N GLY A 93 6.51 21.46 -26.97
CA GLY A 93 6.54 20.32 -26.06
C GLY A 93 7.85 20.17 -25.26
N SER A 94 8.74 21.16 -25.33
CA SER A 94 10.10 21.12 -24.78
C SER A 94 10.33 22.17 -23.70
N LEU A 95 11.13 21.85 -22.69
CA LEU A 95 11.50 22.80 -21.65
C LEU A 95 12.64 23.71 -22.11
N ALA A 96 12.47 25.02 -21.87
CA ALA A 96 13.55 26.00 -22.00
C ALA A 96 14.29 26.24 -20.68
N ASP A 97 13.69 25.93 -19.53
CA ASP A 97 14.33 26.14 -18.22
C ASP A 97 15.51 25.18 -18.03
N ARG A 98 16.70 25.70 -17.70
CA ARG A 98 17.87 24.88 -17.35
C ARG A 98 17.72 24.17 -16.01
N ASP A 99 16.95 24.78 -15.12
CA ASP A 99 16.65 24.26 -13.79
C ASP A 99 15.48 23.26 -13.89
N VAL A 100 15.78 21.97 -13.72
CA VAL A 100 14.83 20.86 -13.86
C VAL A 100 13.58 21.07 -13.01
N ILE A 101 13.75 21.48 -11.74
CA ILE A 101 12.60 21.70 -10.85
C ILE A 101 11.73 22.87 -11.34
N ALA A 102 12.33 23.93 -11.86
CA ALA A 102 11.57 25.05 -12.44
C ALA A 102 10.76 24.60 -13.67
N GLY A 103 11.36 23.78 -14.53
CA GLY A 103 10.68 23.19 -15.69
C GLY A 103 9.53 22.27 -15.30
N LEU A 104 9.74 21.36 -14.35
CA LEU A 104 8.69 20.46 -13.84
C LEU A 104 7.56 21.24 -13.16
N LYS A 105 7.88 22.32 -12.42
CA LYS A 105 6.88 23.24 -11.85
C LYS A 105 6.05 23.90 -12.95
N ARG A 106 6.67 24.28 -14.07
CA ARG A 106 5.95 24.88 -15.21
C ARG A 106 4.95 23.89 -15.80
N ILE A 107 5.39 22.66 -16.09
CA ILE A 107 4.54 21.59 -16.61
C ILE A 107 3.37 21.35 -15.65
N ALA A 108 3.66 21.13 -14.36
CA ALA A 108 2.64 20.87 -13.35
C ALA A 108 1.62 22.01 -13.23
N ARG A 109 2.06 23.28 -13.31
CA ARG A 109 1.15 24.44 -13.28
C ARG A 109 0.22 24.47 -14.49
N LEU A 110 0.76 24.26 -15.69
CA LEU A 110 -0.02 24.33 -16.94
C LEU A 110 -0.97 23.13 -17.07
N GLN A 111 -0.55 21.95 -16.60
CA GLN A 111 -1.33 20.72 -16.70
C GLN A 111 -2.42 20.61 -15.62
N PHE A 112 -2.12 20.99 -14.38
CA PHE A 112 -2.97 20.70 -13.22
C PHE A 112 -3.47 21.94 -12.48
N GLY A 113 -2.91 23.12 -12.74
CA GLY A 113 -3.24 24.36 -12.03
C GLY A 113 -2.84 24.37 -10.55
N GLY A 114 -3.18 25.48 -9.88
CA GLY A 114 -3.13 25.61 -8.42
C GLY A 114 -1.74 25.72 -7.76
N ARG A 115 -1.73 25.72 -6.42
CA ARG A 115 -0.53 25.81 -5.56
C ARG A 115 0.25 24.49 -5.42
N ILE A 116 -0.15 23.44 -6.14
CA ILE A 116 0.45 22.10 -6.07
C ILE A 116 1.94 22.12 -6.46
N VAL A 117 2.35 23.08 -7.28
CA VAL A 117 3.74 23.25 -7.75
C VAL A 117 4.75 23.56 -6.65
N GLU A 118 4.32 24.15 -5.53
CA GLU A 118 5.25 24.45 -4.43
C GLU A 118 5.77 23.18 -3.76
N LYS A 119 5.08 22.04 -3.93
CA LYS A 119 5.54 20.73 -3.46
C LYS A 119 6.87 20.33 -4.09
N LEU A 120 7.14 20.68 -5.35
CA LEU A 120 8.39 20.30 -6.02
C LEU A 120 9.61 21.05 -5.48
N ASN A 121 9.43 22.21 -4.85
CA ASN A 121 10.55 22.97 -4.28
C ASN A 121 11.25 22.19 -3.15
N ILE A 122 10.50 21.35 -2.42
CA ILE A 122 11.07 20.57 -1.31
C ILE A 122 12.18 19.62 -1.78
N LEU A 123 12.16 19.20 -3.04
CA LEU A 123 13.16 18.29 -3.60
C LEU A 123 14.56 18.90 -3.55
N ARG A 124 14.71 20.22 -3.62
CA ARG A 124 16.02 20.89 -3.47
C ARG A 124 16.65 20.68 -2.09
N HIS A 125 15.82 20.48 -1.07
CA HIS A 125 16.25 20.35 0.31
C HIS A 125 16.27 18.88 0.77
N ALA A 126 15.46 18.04 0.13
CA ALA A 126 15.32 16.63 0.50
C ALA A 126 16.30 15.72 -0.23
N LEU A 127 16.65 16.02 -1.48
CA LEU A 127 17.54 15.17 -2.27
C LEU A 127 18.99 15.28 -1.76
N PRO A 128 19.73 14.15 -1.64
CA PRO A 128 21.15 14.17 -1.35
C PRO A 128 21.95 14.93 -2.40
N ASP A 129 23.09 15.48 -2.00
CA ASP A 129 23.99 16.18 -2.92
C ASP A 129 24.33 15.29 -4.12
N LYS A 130 24.22 15.87 -5.33
CA LYS A 130 24.44 15.24 -6.65
C LYS A 130 23.38 14.26 -7.13
N MET A 131 22.38 13.89 -6.32
CA MET A 131 21.28 13.06 -6.81
C MET A 131 20.34 13.87 -7.71
N GLU A 132 20.10 13.36 -8.92
CA GLU A 132 19.13 13.94 -9.84
C GLU A 132 17.73 13.34 -9.63
N ILE A 133 16.68 14.10 -9.99
CA ILE A 133 15.28 13.64 -9.86
C ILE A 133 15.03 12.35 -10.65
N LYS A 134 15.66 12.21 -11.82
CA LYS A 134 15.52 11.03 -12.69
C LYS A 134 16.07 9.74 -12.06
N GLU A 135 16.94 9.87 -11.08
CA GLU A 135 17.59 8.75 -10.36
C GLU A 135 16.76 8.27 -9.16
N LEU A 136 15.66 8.95 -8.84
CA LEU A 136 14.74 8.50 -7.81
C LEU A 136 14.10 7.16 -8.19
N SER A 137 14.08 6.26 -7.23
CA SER A 137 13.37 5.00 -7.26
C SER A 137 12.56 4.87 -5.97
N SER A 138 11.66 3.88 -5.89
CA SER A 138 10.92 3.62 -4.65
C SER A 138 11.85 3.36 -3.46
N ALA A 139 12.97 2.65 -3.69
CA ALA A 139 13.97 2.36 -2.67
C ALA A 139 14.74 3.61 -2.21
N SER A 140 15.26 4.41 -3.15
CA SER A 140 16.00 5.63 -2.77
C SER A 140 15.09 6.68 -2.14
N ALA A 141 13.85 6.82 -2.62
CA ALA A 141 12.85 7.70 -2.03
C ALA A 141 12.52 7.30 -0.58
N LEU A 142 12.41 6.01 -0.28
CA LEU A 142 12.19 5.52 1.08
C LEU A 142 13.39 5.82 1.99
N GLN A 143 14.61 5.60 1.52
CA GLN A 143 15.83 5.93 2.27
C GLN A 143 15.94 7.43 2.58
N ILE A 144 15.57 8.28 1.62
CA ILE A 144 15.50 9.73 1.84
C ILE A 144 14.44 10.04 2.90
N ASP A 145 13.22 9.52 2.76
CA ASP A 145 12.12 9.78 3.70
C ASP A 145 12.47 9.39 5.16
N GLN A 146 13.21 8.29 5.33
CA GLN A 146 13.72 7.83 6.64
C GLN A 146 14.69 8.82 7.29
N ARG A 147 15.48 9.55 6.49
CA ARG A 147 16.43 10.56 6.97
C ARG A 147 15.77 11.92 7.20
N LEU A 148 14.66 12.19 6.54
CA LEU A 148 13.90 13.43 6.74
C LEU A 148 13.16 13.40 8.08
N ALA A 149 13.23 14.49 8.83
CA ALA A 149 12.49 14.69 10.07
C ALA A 149 11.52 15.88 9.96
N GLY A 150 10.53 15.91 10.86
CA GLY A 150 9.62 17.05 11.04
C GLY A 150 8.84 17.45 9.78
N ASP A 151 8.74 18.76 9.57
CA ASP A 151 7.84 19.39 8.59
C ASP A 151 8.23 19.17 7.13
N ILE A 152 9.43 18.66 6.85
CA ILE A 152 9.94 18.43 5.49
C ILE A 152 9.36 17.12 4.90
N ARG A 153 9.07 16.13 5.75
CA ARG A 153 8.67 14.78 5.31
C ARG A 153 7.32 14.76 4.58
N PRO A 154 6.23 15.37 5.09
CA PRO A 154 4.95 15.34 4.37
C PRO A 154 5.00 16.04 3.00
N PRO A 155 5.62 17.24 2.86
CA PRO A 155 5.83 17.86 1.55
C PRO A 155 6.68 17.01 0.61
N PHE A 156 7.73 16.33 1.10
CA PHE A 156 8.53 15.41 0.28
C PHE A 156 7.68 14.28 -0.30
N ARG A 157 6.91 13.58 0.53
CA ARG A 157 5.97 12.53 0.04
C ARG A 157 4.96 13.08 -0.96
N ALA A 158 4.48 14.30 -0.76
CA ALA A 158 3.56 14.96 -1.68
C ALA A 158 4.23 15.35 -3.02
N ALA A 159 5.54 15.64 -3.00
CA ALA A 159 6.33 15.87 -4.21
C ALA A 159 6.51 14.59 -5.02
N LEU A 160 6.78 13.45 -4.36
CA LEU A 160 6.88 12.14 -5.03
C LEU A 160 5.58 11.78 -5.77
N ALA A 161 4.43 11.93 -5.11
CA ALA A 161 3.13 11.71 -5.73
C ALA A 161 2.87 12.64 -6.93
N LEU A 162 3.42 13.86 -6.92
CA LEU A 162 3.33 14.77 -8.05
C LEU A 162 4.27 14.37 -9.20
N LEU A 163 5.46 13.84 -8.90
CA LEU A 163 6.35 13.26 -9.91
C LEU A 163 5.70 12.07 -10.61
N ASP A 164 5.08 11.17 -9.85
CA ASP A 164 4.33 10.04 -10.42
C ASP A 164 3.20 10.53 -11.33
N ARG A 165 2.43 11.53 -10.89
CA ARG A 165 1.37 12.13 -11.72
C ARG A 165 1.90 12.80 -12.99
N LEU A 166 3.13 13.32 -12.97
CA LEU A 166 3.75 13.94 -14.15
C LEU A 166 4.16 12.92 -15.21
N GLN A 167 4.35 11.64 -14.86
CA GLN A 167 4.68 10.59 -15.84
C GLN A 167 3.62 10.46 -16.95
N ASP A 168 2.37 10.62 -16.57
CA ASP A 168 1.20 10.50 -17.45
C ASP A 168 0.72 11.85 -18.01
N ALA A 169 1.38 12.96 -17.65
CA ALA A 169 1.00 14.28 -18.13
C ALA A 169 1.38 14.47 -19.61
N PRO A 170 0.44 14.80 -20.51
CA PRO A 170 0.76 15.06 -21.92
C PRO A 170 1.86 16.10 -22.12
N LEU A 171 1.84 17.20 -21.34
CA LEU A 171 2.88 18.24 -21.41
C LEU A 171 4.25 17.80 -20.89
N ALA A 172 4.34 16.68 -20.16
CA ALA A 172 5.61 16.12 -19.69
C ALA A 172 6.26 15.16 -20.69
N ALA A 173 5.59 14.80 -21.80
CA ALA A 173 6.07 13.80 -22.75
C ALA A 173 7.50 14.09 -23.25
N GLY A 174 7.78 15.33 -23.66
CA GLY A 174 9.12 15.76 -24.10
C GLY A 174 10.16 15.86 -22.99
N SER A 175 9.75 15.75 -21.72
CA SER A 175 10.59 15.90 -20.53
C SER A 175 10.67 14.63 -19.68
N ARG A 176 10.23 13.47 -20.19
CA ARG A 176 10.26 12.19 -19.47
C ARG A 176 11.66 11.79 -19.00
N HIS A 177 12.70 12.18 -19.73
CA HIS A 177 14.09 11.94 -19.36
C HIS A 177 14.54 12.68 -18.08
N LEU A 178 13.75 13.66 -17.59
CA LEU A 178 13.98 14.39 -16.34
C LEU A 178 13.20 13.80 -15.15
N LEU A 179 12.24 12.91 -15.43
CA LEU A 179 11.42 12.24 -14.42
C LEU A 179 12.07 10.91 -14.00
N PRO A 180 11.69 10.36 -12.84
CA PRO A 180 12.09 9.01 -12.43
C PRO A 180 11.85 7.97 -13.54
N THR A 181 12.67 6.92 -13.65
CA THR A 181 12.48 5.90 -14.71
C THR A 181 11.18 5.11 -14.54
N GLY A 182 10.67 5.00 -13.31
CA GLY A 182 9.42 4.32 -13.00
C GLY A 182 8.59 5.08 -11.96
N ILE A 183 7.38 4.58 -11.72
CA ILE A 183 6.49 5.09 -10.66
C ILE A 183 7.13 4.78 -9.30
N ILE A 184 7.30 5.80 -8.47
CA ILE A 184 7.85 5.67 -7.11
C ILE A 184 6.80 5.05 -6.18
N GLY A 185 5.55 5.48 -6.34
CA GLY A 185 4.40 5.01 -5.59
C GLY A 185 4.33 5.59 -4.18
N ARG A 186 3.28 5.16 -3.46
CA ARG A 186 3.06 5.60 -2.08
C ARG A 186 4.06 4.93 -1.15
N LEU A 187 4.92 5.72 -0.51
CA LEU A 187 5.83 5.22 0.51
C LEU A 187 5.07 4.66 1.73
N PRO A 188 5.54 3.55 2.34
CA PRO A 188 5.00 3.02 3.57
C PRO A 188 4.88 4.07 4.69
N ALA A 189 3.87 3.94 5.54
CA ALA A 189 3.72 4.81 6.70
C ALA A 189 4.91 4.63 7.67
N PRO A 190 5.42 5.69 8.32
CA PRO A 190 6.55 5.58 9.25
C PRO A 190 6.33 4.61 10.41
N SER A 191 5.08 4.28 10.76
CA SER A 191 4.73 3.30 11.78
C SER A 191 4.67 1.85 11.27
N GLY A 192 4.69 1.64 9.95
CA GLY A 192 4.51 0.34 9.32
C GLY A 192 5.79 -0.48 9.21
N HIS A 193 5.68 -1.81 9.15
CA HIS A 193 6.85 -2.69 9.08
C HIS A 193 7.67 -2.52 7.80
N LEU A 194 7.01 -2.36 6.65
CA LEU A 194 7.66 -2.10 5.34
C LEU A 194 8.48 -0.81 5.31
N TYR A 195 8.20 0.14 6.22
CA TYR A 195 8.99 1.35 6.33
C TYR A 195 10.37 1.09 6.92
N HIS A 196 10.49 0.13 7.84
CA HIS A 196 11.74 -0.19 8.53
C HIS A 196 12.48 -1.37 7.92
N ALA A 197 11.74 -2.29 7.30
CA ALA A 197 12.26 -3.47 6.63
C ALA A 197 11.50 -3.64 5.30
N PRO A 198 11.97 -2.99 4.23
CA PRO A 198 11.43 -3.22 2.89
C PRO A 198 11.59 -4.69 2.51
N LEU A 199 10.59 -5.26 1.85
CA LEU A 199 10.68 -6.65 1.40
C LEU A 199 11.65 -6.75 0.21
N PRO A 200 12.46 -7.81 0.14
CA PRO A 200 13.29 -8.09 -1.00
C PRO A 200 12.41 -8.54 -2.19
N PRO A 201 12.91 -8.47 -3.44
CA PRO A 201 12.10 -8.62 -4.65
C PRO A 201 11.16 -9.82 -4.68
N LEU A 202 11.61 -11.03 -4.30
CA LEU A 202 10.78 -12.24 -4.34
C LEU A 202 9.62 -12.16 -3.32
N LEU A 203 9.89 -11.73 -2.09
CA LEU A 203 8.84 -11.54 -1.09
C LEU A 203 7.93 -10.36 -1.42
N GLY A 204 8.47 -9.32 -2.06
CA GLY A 204 7.72 -8.16 -2.53
C GLY A 204 6.67 -8.54 -3.57
N ALA A 205 7.05 -9.38 -4.55
CA ALA A 205 6.13 -9.89 -5.57
C ALA A 205 4.98 -10.70 -4.96
N VAL A 206 5.30 -11.59 -4.00
CA VAL A 206 4.29 -12.34 -3.26
C VAL A 206 3.37 -11.40 -2.49
N TYR A 207 3.92 -10.42 -1.78
CA TYR A 207 3.15 -9.47 -0.99
C TYR A 207 2.15 -8.65 -1.84
N SER A 208 2.49 -8.29 -3.08
CA SER A 208 1.58 -7.55 -3.97
C SER A 208 0.32 -8.32 -4.34
N GLU A 209 0.43 -9.64 -4.50
CA GLU A 209 -0.67 -10.51 -4.95
C GLU A 209 -1.34 -11.27 -3.78
N ALA A 210 -0.75 -11.20 -2.60
CA ALA A 210 -1.15 -11.97 -1.44
C ALA A 210 -2.55 -11.61 -0.88
N PRO A 211 -3.27 -12.60 -0.31
CA PRO A 211 -4.50 -12.36 0.42
C PRO A 211 -4.24 -11.56 1.72
N PRO A 212 -5.27 -10.94 2.34
CA PRO A 212 -5.11 -10.04 3.48
C PRO A 212 -4.33 -10.64 4.67
N LEU A 213 -4.53 -11.91 4.97
CA LEU A 213 -3.85 -12.59 6.08
C LEU A 213 -2.33 -12.69 5.86
N LEU A 214 -1.92 -13.03 4.64
CA LEU A 214 -0.51 -13.14 4.28
C LEU A 214 0.13 -11.75 4.17
N ARG A 215 -0.61 -10.76 3.63
CA ARG A 215 -0.16 -9.36 3.61
C ARG A 215 0.06 -8.76 4.99
N ALA A 216 -0.71 -9.15 6.00
CA ALA A 216 -0.47 -8.73 7.37
C ALA A 216 0.75 -9.42 7.99
N ALA A 217 0.94 -10.71 7.69
CA ALA A 217 1.98 -11.56 8.27
C ALA A 217 3.39 -11.25 7.73
N VAL A 218 3.56 -11.26 6.40
CA VAL A 218 4.89 -11.24 5.76
C VAL A 218 5.75 -10.03 6.20
N PRO A 219 5.26 -8.78 6.15
CA PRO A 219 6.09 -7.63 6.51
C PRO A 219 6.55 -7.63 7.96
N PHE A 220 5.67 -8.05 8.89
CA PHE A 220 6.02 -8.11 10.30
C PHE A 220 7.04 -9.19 10.58
N VAL A 221 6.77 -10.42 10.10
CA VAL A 221 7.64 -11.56 10.35
C VAL A 221 9.01 -11.32 9.71
N TYR A 222 9.06 -10.75 8.50
CA TYR A 222 10.33 -10.44 7.85
C TYR A 222 11.15 -9.41 8.64
N ARG A 223 10.50 -8.33 9.10
CA ARG A 223 11.16 -7.35 9.97
C ARG A 223 11.70 -7.98 11.24
N LEU A 224 10.93 -8.86 11.89
CA LEU A 224 11.37 -9.55 13.09
C LEU A 224 12.55 -10.48 12.79
N SER A 225 12.52 -11.23 11.69
CA SER A 225 13.63 -12.10 11.25
C SER A 225 14.93 -11.34 11.01
N LEU A 226 14.87 -10.10 10.50
CA LEU A 226 16.04 -9.23 10.37
C LEU A 226 16.58 -8.80 11.74
N ILE A 227 15.69 -8.39 12.66
CA ILE A 227 16.08 -7.92 14.01
C ILE A 227 16.68 -9.06 14.85
N THR A 228 16.18 -10.28 14.70
CA THR A 228 16.70 -11.46 15.38
C THR A 228 17.92 -12.08 14.69
N GLY A 229 18.35 -11.53 13.54
CA GLY A 229 19.50 -12.02 12.78
C GLY A 229 19.29 -13.37 12.11
N ILE A 230 18.05 -13.86 12.00
CA ILE A 230 17.72 -15.11 11.31
C ILE A 230 17.89 -14.95 9.79
N ILE A 231 17.58 -13.76 9.28
CA ILE A 231 17.75 -13.39 7.88
C ILE A 231 18.67 -12.17 7.79
N SER A 232 19.57 -12.16 6.81
CA SER A 232 20.40 -11.00 6.51
C SER A 232 19.66 -10.03 5.58
N PRO A 233 19.86 -8.70 5.69
CA PRO A 233 19.25 -7.71 4.78
C PRO A 233 19.52 -7.96 3.29
N ASP A 234 20.64 -8.62 2.97
CA ASP A 234 21.06 -8.89 1.59
C ASP A 234 20.43 -10.17 1.00
N GLN A 235 19.68 -10.92 1.80
CA GLN A 235 19.00 -12.14 1.36
C GLN A 235 17.66 -11.82 0.69
N ASP A 236 17.41 -12.45 -0.45
CA ASP A 236 16.12 -12.45 -1.16
C ASP A 236 15.52 -13.87 -1.16
N PRO A 237 14.93 -14.32 -0.04
CA PRO A 237 14.37 -15.67 0.04
C PRO A 237 13.04 -15.77 -0.71
N SER A 238 12.78 -16.92 -1.33
CA SER A 238 11.42 -17.28 -1.79
C SER A 238 10.47 -17.45 -0.60
N LEU A 239 9.15 -17.46 -0.86
CA LEU A 239 8.15 -17.67 0.22
C LEU A 239 8.36 -19.00 0.95
N ASP A 240 8.63 -20.09 0.22
CA ASP A 240 8.94 -21.41 0.79
C ASP A 240 10.17 -21.39 1.70
N ALA A 241 11.27 -20.78 1.24
CA ALA A 241 12.49 -20.67 2.03
C ALA A 241 12.25 -19.80 3.27
N PHE A 242 11.50 -18.70 3.10
CA PHE A 242 11.13 -17.81 4.17
C PHE A 242 10.25 -18.49 5.22
N ALA A 243 9.23 -19.26 4.82
CA ALA A 243 8.35 -19.98 5.72
C ALA A 243 9.13 -20.94 6.64
N ARG A 244 10.02 -21.76 6.07
CA ARG A 244 10.88 -22.69 6.84
C ARG A 244 11.77 -21.94 7.82
N THR A 245 12.37 -20.85 7.36
CA THR A 245 13.29 -20.03 8.16
C THR A 245 12.57 -19.36 9.35
N CYS A 246 11.33 -18.90 9.14
CA CYS A 246 10.54 -18.24 10.17
C CYS A 246 10.08 -19.16 11.31
N LEU A 247 10.20 -20.48 11.18
CA LEU A 247 9.94 -21.40 12.29
C LEU A 247 10.88 -21.17 13.48
N ALA A 248 12.09 -20.66 13.24
CA ALA A 248 13.00 -20.27 14.31
C ALA A 248 12.43 -19.14 15.20
N LEU A 249 11.45 -18.37 14.71
CA LEU A 249 10.75 -17.35 15.50
C LEU A 249 9.61 -17.91 16.38
N TRP A 250 9.32 -19.21 16.34
CA TRP A 250 8.14 -19.78 17.00
C TRP A 250 8.08 -19.53 18.52
N GLY A 251 9.25 -19.53 19.17
CA GLY A 251 9.39 -19.28 20.61
C GLY A 251 9.65 -17.82 20.98
N VAL A 252 9.88 -16.95 20.00
CA VAL A 252 10.31 -15.56 20.24
C VAL A 252 9.12 -14.71 20.70
N ASP A 253 9.31 -13.89 21.74
CA ASP A 253 8.35 -12.84 22.09
C ASP A 253 8.71 -11.55 21.34
N PRO A 254 7.83 -11.00 20.47
CA PRO A 254 8.05 -9.70 19.84
C PRO A 254 8.38 -8.56 20.84
N ALA A 255 7.88 -8.64 22.08
CA ALA A 255 8.13 -7.63 23.10
C ALA A 255 9.62 -7.49 23.45
N ASP A 256 10.36 -8.61 23.45
CA ASP A 256 11.81 -8.65 23.72
C ASP A 256 12.62 -7.92 22.63
N HIS A 257 12.00 -7.69 21.47
CA HIS A 257 12.59 -6.99 20.33
C HIS A 257 11.97 -5.61 20.09
N GLY A 258 11.32 -5.03 21.11
CA GLY A 258 10.79 -3.67 21.09
C GLY A 258 9.44 -3.50 20.40
N PHE A 259 8.74 -4.60 20.08
CA PHE A 259 7.39 -4.53 19.52
C PHE A 259 6.34 -4.57 20.63
N ARG A 260 5.48 -3.54 20.69
CA ARG A 260 4.28 -3.58 21.55
C ARG A 260 3.19 -4.53 21.03
N ARG A 261 3.13 -4.69 19.70
CA ARG A 261 2.21 -5.56 18.95
C ARG A 261 2.89 -5.97 17.65
N PRO A 262 2.51 -7.13 17.07
CA PRO A 262 1.63 -8.19 17.59
C PRO A 262 2.21 -8.95 18.79
N SER A 263 1.37 -9.71 19.52
CA SER A 263 1.79 -10.58 20.63
C SER A 263 2.41 -11.89 20.12
N GLN A 264 3.07 -12.66 21.00
CA GLN A 264 3.61 -13.99 20.65
C GLN A 264 2.55 -14.94 20.05
N VAL A 265 1.31 -14.91 20.57
CA VAL A 265 0.20 -15.72 20.03
C VAL A 265 -0.12 -15.32 18.58
N ALA A 266 -0.13 -14.01 18.30
CA ALA A 266 -0.38 -13.50 16.97
C ALA A 266 0.81 -13.75 16.02
N LEU A 267 2.06 -13.69 16.50
CA LEU A 267 3.23 -14.11 15.74
C LEU A 267 3.11 -15.57 15.27
N LYS A 268 2.73 -16.49 16.17
CA LYS A 268 2.51 -17.90 15.81
C LYS A 268 1.43 -18.06 14.73
N ALA A 269 0.35 -17.27 14.81
CA ALA A 269 -0.68 -17.24 13.77
C ALA A 269 -0.13 -16.74 12.43
N TYR A 270 0.71 -15.70 12.44
CA TYR A 270 1.36 -15.18 11.23
C TYR A 270 2.31 -16.19 10.58
N ILE A 271 3.12 -16.89 11.37
CA ILE A 271 4.01 -17.95 10.87
C ILE A 271 3.18 -19.07 10.21
N ARG A 272 2.06 -19.48 10.83
CA ARG A 272 1.14 -20.45 10.21
C ARG A 272 0.54 -19.93 8.91
N ASN A 273 0.08 -18.68 8.86
CA ASN A 273 -0.51 -18.11 7.64
C ASN A 273 0.50 -18.08 6.48
N ILE A 274 1.76 -17.75 6.77
CA ILE A 274 2.85 -17.82 5.79
C ILE A 274 3.03 -19.27 5.31
N GLY A 275 3.10 -20.21 6.26
CA GLY A 275 3.26 -21.63 5.95
C GLY A 275 2.08 -22.31 5.23
N HIS A 276 0.85 -21.85 5.44
CA HIS A 276 -0.31 -22.33 4.67
C HIS A 276 -0.35 -21.80 3.24
N SER A 277 0.46 -20.79 2.94
CA SER A 277 0.52 -20.14 1.63
C SER A 277 1.68 -20.65 0.76
N VAL A 278 2.45 -21.64 1.23
CA VAL A 278 3.54 -22.26 0.46
C VAL A 278 3.09 -23.57 -0.18
N GLU A 279 3.72 -23.93 -1.30
CA GLU A 279 3.42 -25.17 -2.02
C GLU A 279 3.98 -26.40 -1.30
N THR A 280 5.10 -26.24 -0.59
CA THR A 280 5.73 -27.34 0.14
C THR A 280 5.03 -27.61 1.48
N PRO A 281 4.93 -28.89 1.93
CA PRO A 281 4.30 -29.23 3.21
C PRO A 281 4.95 -28.47 4.38
N PHE A 282 4.16 -27.61 5.02
CA PHE A 282 4.60 -26.81 6.15
C PHE A 282 4.19 -27.42 7.49
N GLY A 283 5.14 -28.02 8.20
CA GLY A 283 4.94 -28.61 9.53
C GLY A 283 5.10 -27.59 10.66
N ALA A 284 4.20 -26.61 10.78
CA ALA A 284 4.22 -25.71 11.95
C ALA A 284 3.98 -26.52 13.24
N PRO A 285 4.65 -26.18 14.37
CA PRO A 285 4.33 -26.80 15.64
C PRO A 285 2.83 -26.65 15.94
N ARG A 286 2.16 -27.79 16.17
CA ARG A 286 0.77 -27.78 16.63
C ARG A 286 0.74 -27.03 17.96
N ARG A 287 -0.30 -26.22 18.16
CA ARG A 287 -0.54 -25.62 19.47
C ARG A 287 -0.70 -26.83 20.40
N LYS A 288 0.14 -26.99 21.42
CA LYS A 288 -0.10 -28.02 22.46
C LYS A 288 -1.43 -27.65 23.10
N GLN A 289 -2.51 -28.23 22.60
CA GLN A 289 -3.79 -28.16 23.26
C GLN A 289 -3.82 -29.33 24.26
N PRO A 290 -4.54 -29.18 25.36
CA PRO A 290 -4.83 -30.32 26.21
C PRO A 290 -5.53 -31.41 25.40
N GLU A 291 -5.24 -32.68 25.68
CA GLU A 291 -5.74 -33.84 24.92
C GLU A 291 -7.27 -33.83 24.78
N PHE A 292 -8.00 -33.36 25.80
CA PHE A 292 -9.45 -33.24 25.75
C PHE A 292 -9.95 -32.24 24.70
N VAL A 293 -9.20 -31.16 24.41
CA VAL A 293 -9.56 -30.18 23.37
C VAL A 293 -9.28 -30.74 21.98
N ASP A 294 -8.17 -31.47 21.82
CA ASP A 294 -7.83 -32.16 20.57
C ASP A 294 -8.89 -33.23 20.25
N ALA A 295 -9.35 -33.99 21.24
CA ALA A 295 -10.42 -34.99 21.07
C ALA A 295 -11.74 -34.39 20.53
N TRP A 296 -12.09 -33.16 20.93
CA TRP A 296 -13.24 -32.44 20.35
C TRP A 296 -13.01 -31.98 18.91
N SER A 297 -11.76 -31.71 18.52
CA SER A 297 -11.40 -31.40 17.14
C SER A 297 -11.44 -32.66 16.27
N ASP A 298 -10.90 -33.77 16.77
CA ASP A 298 -10.87 -35.08 16.12
C ASP A 298 -12.28 -35.61 15.87
N LEU A 299 -13.18 -35.51 16.86
CA LEU A 299 -14.60 -35.86 16.69
C LEU A 299 -15.21 -35.10 15.49
N ARG A 300 -14.95 -33.79 15.37
CA ARG A 300 -15.51 -33.00 14.26
C ARG A 300 -14.86 -33.32 12.93
N GLU A 301 -13.59 -33.71 12.91
CA GLU A 301 -12.93 -34.21 11.70
C GLU A 301 -13.57 -35.51 11.23
N GLN A 302 -13.83 -36.46 12.14
CA GLN A 302 -14.57 -37.69 11.84
C GLN A 302 -15.99 -37.40 11.37
N MET A 303 -16.70 -36.46 11.99
CA MET A 303 -18.02 -36.03 11.50
C MET A 303 -18.00 -35.51 10.07
N ARG A 304 -16.95 -34.78 9.64
CA ARG A 304 -16.81 -34.34 8.23
C ARG A 304 -16.52 -35.51 7.31
N ALA A 305 -15.63 -36.41 7.72
CA ALA A 305 -15.29 -37.60 6.93
C ALA A 305 -16.52 -38.49 6.67
N HIS A 306 -17.48 -38.52 7.61
CA HIS A 306 -18.74 -39.25 7.50
C HIS A 306 -19.93 -38.40 6.99
N GLY A 307 -19.67 -37.22 6.38
CA GLY A 307 -20.68 -36.40 5.71
C GLY A 307 -21.70 -35.71 6.63
N LYS A 308 -21.36 -35.50 7.91
CA LYS A 308 -22.25 -34.90 8.93
C LYS A 308 -22.04 -33.40 9.12
N ASP A 309 -21.53 -32.68 8.11
CA ASP A 309 -21.19 -31.25 8.16
C ASP A 309 -22.31 -30.36 8.69
N ALA A 310 -23.56 -30.64 8.30
CA ALA A 310 -24.74 -29.85 8.65
C ALA A 310 -25.03 -29.81 10.16
N VAL A 311 -24.54 -30.79 10.93
CA VAL A 311 -24.80 -30.90 12.38
C VAL A 311 -23.58 -30.66 13.26
N ILE A 312 -22.39 -30.52 12.69
CA ILE A 312 -21.13 -30.24 13.43
C ILE A 312 -21.27 -29.01 14.32
N GLN A 313 -21.94 -27.95 13.84
CA GLN A 313 -22.10 -26.72 14.61
C GLN A 313 -22.81 -26.95 15.97
N ARG A 314 -23.64 -27.99 16.09
CA ARG A 314 -24.38 -28.30 17.31
C ARG A 314 -23.49 -28.89 18.41
N THR A 315 -22.38 -29.55 18.07
CA THR A 315 -21.43 -30.09 19.07
C THR A 315 -20.65 -28.99 19.81
N TRP A 316 -20.60 -27.77 19.25
CA TRP A 316 -20.07 -26.60 19.97
C TRP A 316 -20.85 -26.24 21.22
N GLY A 317 -22.17 -26.49 21.21
CA GLY A 317 -23.04 -26.26 22.36
C GLY A 317 -22.67 -27.12 23.57
N VAL A 318 -22.06 -28.30 23.35
CA VAL A 318 -21.61 -29.22 24.42
C VAL A 318 -20.14 -28.99 24.75
N SER A 319 -19.27 -28.99 23.72
CA SER A 319 -17.82 -28.83 23.90
C SER A 319 -17.43 -27.56 24.65
N ARG A 320 -18.18 -26.46 24.50
CA ARG A 320 -17.96 -25.22 25.26
C ARG A 320 -17.95 -25.45 26.78
N TYR A 321 -18.83 -26.32 27.30
CA TYR A 321 -18.92 -26.62 28.73
C TYR A 321 -18.06 -27.81 29.14
N ALA A 322 -17.93 -28.81 28.26
CA ALA A 322 -17.06 -29.96 28.51
C ALA A 322 -15.58 -29.56 28.63
N ILE A 323 -15.11 -28.65 27.77
CA ILE A 323 -13.73 -28.13 27.80
C ILE A 323 -13.43 -27.37 29.11
N LEU A 324 -14.42 -26.70 29.72
CA LEU A 324 -14.25 -26.04 31.02
C LEU A 324 -14.11 -27.03 32.18
N ASN A 325 -14.60 -28.26 32.01
CA ASN A 325 -14.48 -29.35 32.96
C ASN A 325 -13.39 -30.37 32.54
N GLU A 326 -12.55 -30.01 31.55
CA GLU A 326 -11.46 -30.86 31.04
C GLU A 326 -11.92 -32.22 30.48
N LEU A 327 -13.17 -32.29 29.98
CA LEU A 327 -13.77 -33.53 29.48
C LEU A 327 -13.62 -33.65 27.96
N SER A 328 -13.13 -34.80 27.51
CA SER A 328 -13.22 -35.25 26.12
C SER A 328 -14.62 -35.76 25.78
N PRO A 329 -14.97 -35.92 24.49
CA PRO A 329 -16.26 -36.51 24.10
C PRO A 329 -16.51 -37.89 24.73
N ALA A 330 -15.49 -38.75 24.78
CA ALA A 330 -15.61 -40.12 25.32
C ALA A 330 -15.80 -40.16 26.85
N GLN A 331 -15.46 -39.07 27.55
CA GLN A 331 -15.56 -38.97 29.01
C GLN A 331 -16.91 -38.40 29.49
N LEU A 332 -17.82 -38.06 28.57
CA LEU A 332 -19.11 -37.50 28.94
C LEU A 332 -20.00 -38.57 29.59
N THR A 333 -20.56 -38.24 30.76
CA THR A 333 -21.47 -39.12 31.51
C THR A 333 -22.88 -38.54 31.56
N ALA A 334 -23.88 -39.41 31.81
CA ALA A 334 -25.28 -39.00 31.98
C ALA A 334 -25.48 -38.04 33.16
N GLU A 335 -24.74 -38.27 34.24
CA GLU A 335 -24.73 -37.41 35.42
C GLU A 335 -24.24 -36.01 35.09
N TRP A 336 -23.08 -35.88 34.43
CA TRP A 336 -22.53 -34.58 34.03
C TRP A 336 -23.47 -33.81 33.09
N VAL A 337 -24.10 -34.50 32.13
CA VAL A 337 -25.08 -33.88 31.23
C VAL A 337 -26.29 -33.37 31.99
N HIS A 338 -26.79 -34.13 32.97
CA HIS A 338 -27.93 -33.73 33.78
C HIS A 338 -27.61 -32.49 34.64
N GLU A 339 -26.47 -32.50 35.34
CA GLU A 339 -26.00 -31.38 36.16
C GLU A 339 -25.77 -30.12 35.33
N THR A 340 -25.04 -30.26 34.21
CA THR A 340 -24.74 -29.14 33.31
C THR A 340 -26.04 -28.55 32.75
N MET A 341 -26.98 -29.38 32.31
CA MET A 341 -28.26 -28.93 31.79
C MET A 341 -29.14 -28.23 32.83
N HIS A 342 -29.07 -28.63 34.10
CA HIS A 342 -29.76 -27.94 35.21
C HIS A 342 -29.15 -26.56 35.51
N SER A 343 -27.85 -26.39 35.29
CA SER A 343 -27.15 -25.11 35.50
C SER A 343 -27.39 -24.08 34.38
N LEU A 344 -27.86 -24.52 33.20
CA LEU A 344 -28.03 -23.67 32.02
C LEU A 344 -29.47 -23.17 31.87
N ALA A 345 -29.63 -21.97 31.32
CA ALA A 345 -30.93 -21.36 31.03
C ALA A 345 -31.04 -20.88 29.58
N GLY A 346 -32.28 -20.79 29.08
CA GLY A 346 -32.61 -20.16 27.80
C GLY A 346 -31.87 -20.74 26.58
N HIS A 347 -31.22 -19.86 25.82
CA HIS A 347 -30.55 -20.21 24.57
C HIS A 347 -29.41 -21.22 24.78
N ASP A 348 -28.59 -21.04 25.82
CA ASP A 348 -27.46 -21.93 26.12
C ASP A 348 -27.94 -23.36 26.45
N ARG A 349 -29.03 -23.50 27.20
CA ARG A 349 -29.64 -24.81 27.49
C ARG A 349 -30.13 -25.51 26.22
N ASN A 350 -30.76 -24.76 25.30
CA ASN A 350 -31.25 -25.31 24.05
C ASN A 350 -30.13 -25.74 23.10
N ALA A 351 -29.05 -24.95 23.02
CA ALA A 351 -27.85 -25.27 22.25
C ALA A 351 -27.14 -26.51 22.81
N PHE A 352 -26.96 -26.58 24.12
CA PHE A 352 -26.41 -27.75 24.82
C PHE A 352 -27.25 -29.00 24.54
N ARG A 353 -28.57 -28.94 24.77
CA ARG A 353 -29.50 -30.05 24.52
C ARG A 353 -29.48 -30.51 23.06
N SER A 354 -29.42 -29.58 22.10
CA SER A 354 -29.34 -29.90 20.67
C SER A 354 -28.04 -30.63 20.32
N GLY A 355 -26.93 -30.26 20.96
CA GLY A 355 -25.65 -30.94 20.79
C GLY A 355 -25.63 -32.34 21.41
N ILE A 356 -26.23 -32.54 22.59
CA ILE A 356 -26.36 -33.88 23.18
C ILE A 356 -27.19 -34.80 22.28
N PHE A 357 -28.27 -34.31 21.66
CA PHE A 357 -29.00 -35.13 20.70
C PHE A 357 -28.15 -35.54 19.50
N VAL A 358 -27.26 -34.67 19.01
CA VAL A 358 -26.33 -35.04 17.93
C VAL A 358 -25.34 -36.10 18.41
N LEU A 359 -24.84 -36.01 19.64
CA LEU A 359 -23.94 -37.04 20.19
C LEU A 359 -24.66 -38.38 20.35
N ASN A 360 -25.90 -38.39 20.84
CA ASN A 360 -26.71 -39.61 20.93
C ASN A 360 -27.01 -40.18 19.53
N ASP A 361 -27.38 -39.34 18.57
CA ASP A 361 -27.58 -39.73 17.16
C ASP A 361 -26.27 -40.27 16.52
N LEU A 362 -25.08 -39.93 17.04
CA LEU A 362 -23.79 -40.48 16.60
C LEU A 362 -23.48 -41.84 17.26
N ILE A 363 -23.79 -42.00 18.56
CA ILE A 363 -23.61 -43.27 19.30
C ILE A 363 -24.50 -44.37 18.71
N GLU A 364 -25.70 -44.02 18.26
CA GLU A 364 -26.62 -44.97 17.63
C GLU A 364 -26.23 -45.32 16.17
N ASP A 365 -25.26 -44.62 15.57
CA ASP A 365 -24.81 -44.85 14.20
C ASP A 365 -23.65 -45.85 14.17
N VAL A 366 -23.97 -47.11 13.85
CA VAL A 366 -23.03 -48.24 13.75
C VAL A 366 -21.88 -47.99 12.76
N SER A 367 -22.01 -47.01 11.85
CA SER A 367 -20.96 -46.67 10.89
C SER A 367 -19.96 -45.62 11.42
N PHE A 368 -20.18 -45.06 12.61
CA PHE A 368 -19.34 -44.04 13.22
C PHE A 368 -18.34 -44.66 14.21
N PRO A 369 -17.10 -44.15 14.33
CA PRO A 369 -16.11 -44.73 15.25
C PRO A 369 -16.51 -44.58 16.73
N ASP A 370 -16.54 -45.69 17.47
CA ASP A 370 -16.92 -45.74 18.88
C ASP A 370 -15.86 -45.13 19.82
N ASP A 371 -14.58 -45.10 19.40
CA ASP A 371 -13.43 -44.66 20.20
C ASP A 371 -13.43 -43.16 20.51
N VAL A 372 -14.17 -42.37 19.73
CA VAL A 372 -14.31 -40.90 19.90
C VAL A 372 -15.63 -40.50 20.54
N LEU A 373 -16.46 -41.45 20.97
CA LEU A 373 -17.78 -41.22 21.52
C LEU A 373 -17.90 -41.70 22.97
N PRO A 374 -18.89 -41.18 23.72
CA PRO A 374 -19.27 -41.73 25.02
C PRO A 374 -19.63 -43.22 24.90
N PRO A 375 -19.32 -44.05 25.92
CA PRO A 375 -19.57 -45.49 25.86
C PRO A 375 -21.06 -45.86 25.86
N GLU A 376 -21.94 -44.96 26.29
CA GLU A 376 -23.38 -45.18 26.36
C GLU A 376 -24.15 -43.91 25.96
N VAL A 377 -25.38 -44.09 25.48
CA VAL A 377 -26.30 -42.99 25.12
C VAL A 377 -26.53 -42.09 26.33
N ILE A 378 -26.22 -40.80 26.18
CA ILE A 378 -26.22 -39.87 27.30
C ILE A 378 -27.61 -39.28 27.50
N GLY A 379 -28.47 -40.05 28.17
CA GLY A 379 -29.62 -39.66 29.04
C GLY A 379 -30.77 -38.80 28.47
N LEU A 380 -30.63 -38.14 27.32
CA LEU A 380 -31.63 -37.24 26.74
C LEU A 380 -32.38 -37.92 25.59
N VAL A 381 -33.57 -38.41 25.88
CA VAL A 381 -34.50 -38.95 24.87
C VAL A 381 -35.31 -37.82 24.26
N ARG A 382 -35.41 -37.78 22.92
CA ARG A 382 -36.33 -36.84 22.23
C ARG A 382 -37.77 -37.29 22.50
N GLU A 383 -38.53 -36.51 23.26
CA GLU A 383 -40.00 -36.61 23.26
C GLU A 383 -40.52 -36.24 21.86
N ARG A 384 -40.76 -37.25 21.02
CA ARG A 384 -41.54 -37.06 19.79
C ARG A 384 -43.01 -37.02 20.18
N LYS A 385 -43.66 -35.85 20.04
CA LYS A 385 -45.13 -35.80 20.04
C LYS A 385 -45.62 -36.72 18.92
N GLN A 386 -46.34 -37.78 19.27
CA GLN A 386 -47.07 -38.59 18.27
C GLN A 386 -48.02 -37.64 17.51
N PRO A 387 -48.13 -37.76 16.18
CA PRO A 387 -49.18 -37.06 15.46
C PRO A 387 -50.52 -37.58 15.99
N GLN A 388 -51.35 -36.66 16.49
CA GLN A 388 -52.74 -36.99 16.84
C GLN A 388 -53.47 -37.45 15.57
N PRO A 389 -54.31 -38.50 15.67
CA PRO A 389 -55.03 -39.08 14.54
C PRO A 389 -56.00 -38.10 13.88
#